data_AF-A0A2S5E6W3-F1
#
_entry.id   AF-A0A2S5E6W3-F1
#
_cell.length_a   1.000
_cell.length_b   1.000
_cell.length_c   1.000
_cell.angle_alpha   90.00
_cell.angle_beta   90.00
_cell.angle_gamma   90.00
#
_symmetry.space_group_name_H-M   'P 1'
#
loop_
_entity.id
_entity.type
_entity.pdbx_description
1 polymer ?
#
loop_
_entity_poly.entity_id
_entity_poly.type
_entity_poly.pdbx_seq_one_letter_code
_entity_poly.pdbx_strand_id
1 'polypeptide(L)'
;MNANWLTGSVVVLLVLLAGCTGLRADGASTVEMPKRVELNSGDSRSMNYTPWYIHTFSIWGPKGSRIGGGGGNMRAIDKDGKPGQAGGTCCTSYPREWRADLKVTVRWLVDKKNENTSGWYKADNVPIEPYITGQTAGVWAIFLPGDRVKIVIGNPNARDLARDAGPPSASDPYVVQGAADEEWNYEYPKGVKRGLQ
;
A
#
# COMPACT_ATOMS: atom_id res chain seq x y z
N MET A 1 -83.58 13.42 -53.24
CA MET A 1 -83.16 12.65 -54.42
C MET A 1 -82.19 11.58 -53.99
N ASN A 2 -82.53 10.34 -54.33
CA ASN A 2 -81.73 9.13 -54.53
C ASN A 2 -80.92 8.50 -53.37
N ALA A 3 -81.28 7.23 -53.15
CA ALA A 3 -80.62 6.21 -52.37
C ALA A 3 -79.47 5.51 -53.14
N ASN A 4 -78.77 4.64 -52.39
CA ASN A 4 -78.03 3.41 -52.75
C ASN A 4 -76.58 3.46 -52.24
N TRP A 5 -76.22 2.74 -51.18
CA TRP A 5 -75.90 1.29 -51.08
C TRP A 5 -74.74 0.85 -51.99
N LEU A 6 -73.61 0.46 -51.37
CA LEU A 6 -72.95 -0.85 -51.55
C LEU A 6 -71.82 -1.07 -50.52
N THR A 7 -71.75 -2.33 -50.12
CA THR A 7 -70.92 -3.05 -49.14
C THR A 7 -69.44 -3.18 -49.52
N GLY A 8 -68.56 -3.36 -48.52
CA GLY A 8 -67.22 -3.90 -48.78
C GLY A 8 -66.23 -3.92 -47.60
N SER A 9 -66.12 -5.10 -46.97
CA SER A 9 -64.88 -5.72 -46.50
C SER A 9 -64.17 -5.21 -45.22
N VAL A 10 -64.23 -6.10 -44.24
CA VAL A 10 -63.47 -6.22 -42.99
C VAL A 10 -61.95 -6.16 -43.22
N VAL A 11 -61.24 -5.31 -42.47
CA VAL A 11 -59.84 -5.55 -42.06
C VAL A 11 -59.71 -5.19 -40.59
N VAL A 12 -59.58 -6.24 -39.78
CA VAL A 12 -59.25 -6.18 -38.35
C VAL A 12 -57.77 -5.85 -38.24
N LEU A 13 -57.42 -4.76 -37.54
CA LEU A 13 -56.07 -4.58 -37.00
C LEU A 13 -56.16 -4.26 -35.50
N LEU A 14 -56.06 -5.33 -34.71
CA LEU A 14 -55.78 -5.30 -33.29
C LEU A 14 -54.31 -4.93 -33.10
N VAL A 15 -54.02 -3.77 -32.52
CA VAL A 15 -52.72 -3.49 -31.91
C VAL A 15 -52.92 -3.46 -30.40
N LEU A 16 -52.52 -4.56 -29.77
CA LEU A 16 -52.48 -4.76 -28.33
C LEU A 16 -51.42 -3.81 -27.73
N LEU A 17 -51.86 -2.84 -26.91
CA LEU A 17 -50.99 -2.11 -25.99
C LEU A 17 -50.68 -3.02 -24.78
N ALA A 18 -49.68 -3.87 -24.93
CA ALA A 18 -49.00 -4.52 -23.80
C ALA A 18 -47.61 -3.90 -23.69
N GLY A 19 -47.44 -3.00 -22.72
CA GLY A 19 -46.22 -2.23 -22.52
C GLY A 19 -45.90 -2.03 -21.05
N CYS A 20 -45.43 -3.11 -20.41
CA CYS A 20 -44.50 -3.17 -19.29
C CYS A 20 -44.79 -2.35 -18.01
N THR A 21 -45.43 -3.00 -17.05
CA THR A 21 -45.08 -2.82 -15.63
C THR A 21 -43.63 -3.27 -15.42
N GLY A 22 -42.71 -2.33 -15.53
CA GLY A 22 -41.34 -2.48 -15.10
C GLY A 22 -41.01 -1.32 -14.19
N LEU A 23 -41.38 -1.43 -12.90
CA LEU A 23 -40.65 -0.71 -11.86
C LEU A 23 -39.20 -1.17 -12.00
N ARG A 24 -38.37 -0.38 -12.69
CA ARG A 24 -36.94 -0.45 -12.49
C ARG A 24 -36.75 -0.04 -11.05
N ALA A 25 -36.56 -1.03 -10.18
CA ALA A 25 -35.70 -0.82 -9.03
C ALA A 25 -34.38 -0.37 -9.65
N ASP A 26 -34.17 0.95 -9.71
CA ASP A 26 -32.84 1.50 -9.84
C ASP A 26 -32.07 0.84 -8.71
N GLY A 27 -31.30 -0.19 -9.08
CA GLY A 27 -30.38 -0.82 -8.17
C GLY A 27 -29.57 0.32 -7.64
N ALA A 28 -29.78 0.66 -6.36
CA ALA A 28 -28.91 1.53 -5.64
C ALA A 28 -27.54 0.90 -5.86
N SER A 29 -26.72 1.50 -6.74
CA SER A 29 -25.29 1.28 -6.70
C SER A 29 -24.96 1.62 -5.27
N THR A 30 -24.80 0.59 -4.45
CA THR A 30 -24.07 0.70 -3.21
C THR A 30 -22.71 1.19 -3.68
N VAL A 31 -22.54 2.50 -3.71
CA VAL A 31 -21.23 3.11 -3.61
C VAL A 31 -20.75 2.55 -2.29
N GLU A 32 -20.06 1.41 -2.34
CA GLU A 32 -19.32 0.88 -1.21
C GLU A 32 -18.35 1.99 -0.86
N MET A 33 -18.76 2.85 0.07
CA MET A 33 -17.84 3.76 0.71
C MET A 33 -16.70 2.88 1.19
N PRO A 34 -15.46 3.13 0.76
CA PRO A 34 -14.35 2.27 1.11
C PRO A 34 -14.39 2.11 2.62
N LYS A 35 -14.59 0.87 3.08
CA LYS A 35 -14.79 0.54 4.49
C LYS A 35 -13.71 1.28 5.27
N ARG A 36 -14.11 2.25 6.10
CA ARG A 36 -13.17 3.07 6.86
C ARG A 36 -12.31 2.11 7.65
N VAL A 37 -11.03 2.04 7.30
CA VAL A 37 -10.09 1.15 7.98
C VAL A 37 -9.83 1.78 9.33
N GLU A 38 -10.20 1.10 10.41
CA GLU A 38 -9.76 1.52 11.73
C GLU A 38 -8.25 1.42 11.79
N LEU A 39 -7.60 2.48 12.27
CA LEU A 39 -6.15 2.55 12.34
C LEU A 39 -5.70 2.48 13.79
N ASN A 40 -4.61 1.76 13.99
CA ASN A 40 -3.75 1.93 15.15
C ASN A 40 -2.61 2.89 14.79
N SER A 41 -2.01 3.45 15.82
CA SER A 41 -0.79 4.26 15.71
C SER A 41 0.29 3.60 16.55
N GLY A 42 1.51 3.59 16.04
CA GLY A 42 2.66 3.06 16.75
C GLY A 42 3.97 3.64 16.26
N ASP A 43 5.03 3.25 16.94
CA ASP A 43 6.39 3.64 16.58
C ASP A 43 6.80 3.07 15.24
N SER A 44 7.51 3.88 14.45
CA SER A 44 8.15 3.46 13.21
C SER A 44 9.59 3.05 13.53
N ARG A 45 9.85 1.75 13.54
CA ARG A 45 11.17 1.18 13.77
C ARG A 45 11.73 0.59 12.48
N SER A 46 13.02 0.31 12.49
CA SER A 46 13.67 -0.26 11.32
C SER A 46 14.86 -1.12 11.66
N MET A 47 15.14 -2.06 10.76
CA MET A 47 16.33 -2.90 10.76
C MET A 47 16.98 -2.80 9.39
N ASN A 48 18.25 -2.45 9.35
CA ASN A 48 19.03 -2.30 8.14
C ASN A 48 20.08 -3.40 8.06
N TYR A 49 19.78 -4.44 7.30
CA TYR A 49 20.73 -5.50 6.95
C TYR A 49 21.53 -5.18 5.68
N THR A 50 21.35 -3.99 5.09
CA THR A 50 22.11 -3.58 3.90
C THR A 50 23.54 -3.15 4.30
N PRO A 51 24.50 -3.21 3.37
CA PRO A 51 25.84 -2.67 3.59
C PRO A 51 25.90 -1.14 3.47
N TRP A 52 24.75 -0.46 3.36
CA TRP A 52 24.66 0.96 3.08
C TRP A 52 23.96 1.70 4.22
N TYR A 53 24.30 2.97 4.39
CA TYR A 53 23.59 3.84 5.29
C TYR A 53 22.24 4.22 4.66
N ILE A 54 21.19 4.20 5.49
CA ILE A 54 19.86 4.70 5.08
C ILE A 54 19.59 5.95 5.90
N HIS A 55 19.38 7.08 5.23
CA HIS A 55 19.19 8.36 5.88
C HIS A 55 17.79 8.51 6.48
N THR A 56 16.77 8.02 5.76
CA THR A 56 15.37 8.05 6.21
C THR A 56 14.54 7.10 5.37
N PHE A 57 13.34 6.75 5.85
CA PHE A 57 12.33 6.06 5.06
C PHE A 57 10.93 6.57 5.37
N SER A 58 10.01 6.32 4.44
CA SER A 58 8.58 6.56 4.61
C SER A 58 7.74 5.39 4.11
N ILE A 59 6.58 5.22 4.74
CA ILE A 59 5.57 4.22 4.40
C ILE A 59 4.29 4.97 4.04
N TRP A 60 3.66 4.56 2.94
CA TRP A 60 2.41 5.16 2.47
C TRP A 60 1.43 4.06 2.06
N GLY A 61 0.24 4.06 2.65
CA GLY A 61 -0.83 3.19 2.17
C GLY A 61 -1.63 3.81 1.02
N PRO A 62 -2.70 3.13 0.58
CA PRO A 62 -3.56 3.60 -0.50
C PRO A 62 -4.09 5.02 -0.25
N LYS A 63 -4.32 5.78 -1.32
CA LYS A 63 -4.83 7.15 -1.23
C LYS A 63 -6.11 7.21 -0.39
N GLY A 64 -6.14 8.12 0.58
CA GLY A 64 -7.28 8.30 1.50
C GLY A 64 -7.31 7.32 2.69
N SER A 65 -6.44 6.31 2.74
CA SER A 65 -6.41 5.34 3.85
C SER A 65 -5.84 5.92 5.16
N ARG A 66 -5.07 7.02 5.08
CA ARG A 66 -4.30 7.59 6.21
C ARG A 66 -3.27 6.63 6.82
N ILE A 67 -3.03 5.47 6.20
CA ILE A 67 -1.94 4.58 6.56
C ILE A 67 -0.65 5.25 6.10
N GLY A 68 0.32 5.34 6.99
CA GLY A 68 1.63 5.86 6.67
C GLY A 68 2.38 6.38 7.87
N GLY A 69 3.65 6.70 7.63
CA GLY A 69 4.61 7.16 8.62
C GLY A 69 6.02 6.98 8.09
N GLY A 70 7.00 6.80 8.95
CA GLY A 70 8.40 6.73 8.54
C GLY A 70 9.36 6.85 9.71
N GLY A 71 10.63 6.63 9.43
CA GLY A 71 11.67 6.67 10.45
C GLY A 71 12.93 7.37 9.99
N GLY A 72 13.79 7.61 10.99
CA GLY A 72 15.07 8.26 10.82
C GLY A 72 16.15 7.34 10.26
N ASN A 73 17.39 7.70 10.55
CA ASN A 73 18.56 7.10 9.94
C ASN A 73 19.01 5.79 10.57
N MET A 74 19.52 4.88 9.74
CA MET A 74 20.11 3.61 10.16
C MET A 74 21.51 3.46 9.58
N ARG A 75 22.45 3.04 10.44
CA ARG A 75 23.76 2.55 9.99
C ARG A 75 23.59 1.28 9.17
N ALA A 76 24.61 0.94 8.39
CA ALA A 76 24.70 -0.36 7.72
C ALA A 76 24.78 -1.50 8.75
N ILE A 77 24.56 -2.72 8.27
CA ILE A 77 24.82 -3.96 9.03
C ILE A 77 26.26 -3.95 9.58
N ASP A 78 26.42 -4.41 10.82
CA ASP A 78 27.76 -4.54 11.41
C ASP A 78 28.48 -5.82 10.95
N LYS A 79 29.77 -5.91 11.28
CA LYS A 79 30.63 -7.06 10.94
C LYS A 79 30.17 -8.38 11.58
N ASP A 80 29.37 -8.32 12.64
CA ASP A 80 28.86 -9.48 13.38
C ASP A 80 27.46 -9.89 12.87
N GLY A 81 26.98 -9.26 11.79
CA GLY A 81 25.71 -9.56 11.14
C GLY A 81 24.50 -8.92 11.82
N LYS A 82 24.69 -8.02 12.78
CA LYS A 82 23.57 -7.33 13.43
C LYS A 82 23.11 -6.16 12.57
N PRO A 83 21.80 -5.99 12.35
CA PRO A 83 21.29 -4.89 11.55
C PRO A 83 21.54 -3.56 12.27
N GLY A 84 21.81 -2.51 11.51
CA GLY A 84 21.65 -1.15 12.03
C GLY A 84 20.18 -0.91 12.37
N GLN A 85 19.89 -0.32 13.53
CA GLN A 85 18.52 -0.08 13.98
C GLN A 85 18.27 1.40 14.19
N ALA A 86 17.06 1.86 13.87
CA ALA A 86 16.54 3.13 14.35
C ALA A 86 15.29 2.90 15.21
N GLY A 87 15.26 3.60 16.34
CA GLY A 87 14.11 3.64 17.25
C GLY A 87 12.96 4.50 16.70
N GLY A 88 11.80 4.37 17.36
CA GLY A 88 10.51 4.90 16.96
C GLY A 88 10.46 6.40 16.76
N THR A 89 10.51 6.88 15.52
CA THR A 89 9.83 8.14 15.20
C THR A 89 8.33 7.86 15.27
N CYS A 90 7.65 8.50 16.21
CA CYS A 90 6.24 8.22 16.46
C CYS A 90 5.39 8.37 15.19
N CYS A 91 4.32 7.58 15.24
CA CYS A 91 3.02 7.86 14.68
C CYS A 91 2.81 7.28 13.28
N THR A 92 3.46 6.15 12.99
CA THR A 92 3.04 5.34 11.84
C THR A 92 1.64 4.81 12.11
N SER A 93 0.71 5.21 11.24
CA SER A 93 -0.65 4.70 11.22
C SER A 93 -0.70 3.44 10.36
N TYR A 94 -1.29 2.38 10.89
CA TYR A 94 -1.47 1.10 10.21
C TYR A 94 -2.85 0.51 10.57
N PRO A 95 -3.40 -0.41 9.76
CA PRO A 95 -4.71 -0.98 10.06
C PRO A 95 -4.74 -1.67 11.43
N ARG A 96 -5.86 -1.55 12.14
CA ARG A 96 -6.10 -2.26 13.40
C ARG A 96 -6.17 -3.76 13.16
N GLU A 97 -6.84 -4.14 12.07
CA GLU A 97 -7.04 -5.51 11.64
C GLU A 97 -6.25 -5.78 10.35
N TRP A 98 -5.54 -6.91 10.32
CA TRP A 98 -4.83 -7.36 9.14
C TRP A 98 -5.81 -7.79 8.03
N ARG A 99 -5.45 -7.50 6.77
CA ARG A 99 -6.16 -7.95 5.57
C ARG A 99 -5.16 -8.37 4.50
N ALA A 100 -5.47 -9.43 3.74
CA ALA A 100 -4.55 -10.00 2.76
C ALA A 100 -4.26 -9.09 1.55
N ASP A 101 -5.18 -8.19 1.22
CA ASP A 101 -5.06 -7.23 0.13
C ASP A 101 -4.32 -5.94 0.55
N LEU A 102 -3.93 -5.82 1.82
CA LEU A 102 -3.25 -4.66 2.34
C LEU A 102 -1.82 -4.56 1.82
N LYS A 103 -1.58 -3.49 1.05
CA LYS A 103 -0.26 -3.18 0.49
C LYS A 103 0.10 -1.72 0.70
N VAL A 104 1.38 -1.45 0.86
CA VAL A 104 1.94 -0.12 1.05
C VAL A 104 3.07 0.14 0.07
N THR A 105 3.37 1.42 -0.14
CA THR A 105 4.59 1.88 -0.79
C THR A 105 5.60 2.23 0.29
N VAL A 106 6.84 1.75 0.13
CA VAL A 106 7.97 2.10 0.99
C VAL A 106 8.96 2.89 0.16
N ARG A 107 9.40 4.04 0.65
CA ARG A 107 10.47 4.84 0.07
C ARG A 107 11.60 5.01 1.07
N TRP A 108 12.85 4.97 0.63
CA TRP A 108 14.01 5.21 1.49
C TRP A 108 15.13 5.91 0.73
N LEU A 109 15.87 6.75 1.45
CA LEU A 109 17.04 7.46 0.94
C LEU A 109 18.29 6.71 1.38
N VAL A 110 19.06 6.18 0.43
CA VAL A 110 20.26 5.38 0.69
C VAL A 110 21.52 6.07 0.20
N ASP A 111 22.56 6.02 1.03
CA ASP A 111 23.89 6.49 0.70
C ASP A 111 24.78 5.28 0.37
N LYS A 112 24.92 5.02 -0.92
CA LYS A 112 25.83 4.00 -1.46
C LYS A 112 27.19 4.63 -1.79
N LYS A 113 28.21 3.78 -1.97
CA LYS A 113 29.57 4.23 -2.34
C LYS A 113 29.65 4.97 -3.68
N ASN A 114 28.75 4.67 -4.63
CA ASN A 114 28.70 5.31 -5.93
C ASN A 114 27.50 6.27 -5.99
N GLU A 115 27.77 7.54 -6.28
CA GLU A 115 26.74 8.59 -6.39
C GLU A 115 25.61 8.22 -7.36
N ASN A 116 25.92 7.50 -8.45
CA ASN A 116 24.92 7.06 -9.43
C ASN A 116 23.95 6.00 -8.88
N THR A 117 24.27 5.41 -7.74
CA THR A 117 23.45 4.38 -7.08
C THR A 117 22.93 4.83 -5.70
N SER A 118 23.35 6.01 -5.26
CA SER A 118 22.79 6.68 -4.08
C SER A 118 21.52 7.42 -4.46
N GLY A 119 20.65 7.64 -3.49
CA GLY A 119 19.41 8.37 -3.68
C GLY A 119 18.19 7.65 -3.16
N TRP A 120 17.03 8.10 -3.61
CA TRP A 120 15.74 7.52 -3.28
C TRP A 120 15.51 6.21 -4.01
N TYR A 121 15.03 5.25 -3.25
CA TYR A 121 14.52 3.98 -3.72
C TYR A 121 13.07 3.83 -3.29
N LYS A 122 12.31 3.07 -4.07
CA LYS A 122 10.89 2.81 -3.85
C LYS A 122 10.58 1.33 -4.08
N ALA A 123 9.78 0.76 -3.20
CA ALA A 123 9.10 -0.50 -3.40
C ALA A 123 7.60 -0.25 -3.31
N ASP A 124 6.88 -0.50 -4.40
CA ASP A 124 5.43 -0.43 -4.43
C ASP A 124 4.82 -1.79 -4.09
N ASN A 125 3.55 -1.77 -3.69
CA ASN A 125 2.75 -2.98 -3.45
C ASN A 125 3.35 -3.93 -2.38
N VAL A 126 4.07 -3.41 -1.40
CA VAL A 126 4.67 -4.19 -0.31
C VAL A 126 3.56 -4.73 0.59
N PRO A 127 3.35 -6.06 0.66
CA PRO A 127 2.36 -6.64 1.54
C PRO A 127 2.83 -6.53 2.99
N ILE A 128 1.89 -6.37 3.91
CA ILE A 128 2.17 -6.44 5.35
C ILE A 128 1.98 -7.88 5.81
N GLU A 129 2.99 -8.43 6.49
CA GLU A 129 2.89 -9.77 7.09
C GLU A 129 1.68 -9.87 8.05
N PRO A 130 0.96 -11.01 8.09
CA PRO A 130 -0.11 -11.25 9.05
C PRO A 130 0.26 -10.88 10.49
N TYR A 131 -0.63 -10.14 11.14
CA TYR A 131 -0.48 -9.78 12.55
C TYR A 131 -1.81 -9.94 13.31
N ILE A 132 -1.69 -10.16 14.62
CA ILE A 132 -2.83 -10.31 15.51
C ILE A 132 -3.30 -8.93 15.96
N THR A 133 -4.61 -8.70 15.86
CA THR A 133 -5.27 -7.49 16.35
C THR A 133 -5.06 -7.31 17.86
N GLY A 134 -4.74 -6.09 18.29
CA GLY A 134 -4.74 -5.69 19.70
C GLY A 134 -3.46 -5.95 20.49
N GLN A 135 -2.53 -6.77 19.98
CA GLN A 135 -1.22 -7.02 20.60
C GLN A 135 -0.10 -6.62 19.65
N THR A 136 -0.02 -5.32 19.37
CA THR A 136 0.96 -4.78 18.41
C THR A 136 1.93 -3.81 19.06
N ALA A 137 3.19 -3.83 18.63
CA ALA A 137 4.27 -3.03 19.18
C ALA A 137 4.79 -1.95 18.22
N GLY A 138 4.08 -1.61 17.14
CA GLY A 138 4.51 -0.64 16.12
C GLY A 138 4.82 -1.29 14.76
N VAL A 139 5.45 -0.53 13.87
CA VAL A 139 5.75 -0.92 12.49
C VAL A 139 7.24 -1.00 12.28
N TRP A 140 7.72 -2.10 11.68
CA TRP A 140 9.12 -2.30 11.33
C TRP A 140 9.28 -2.33 9.81
N ALA A 141 10.17 -1.47 9.32
CA ALA A 141 10.74 -1.61 7.98
C ALA A 141 12.07 -2.36 8.05
N ILE A 142 12.13 -3.54 7.44
CA ILE A 142 13.33 -4.37 7.38
C ILE A 142 13.95 -4.24 5.99
N PHE A 143 15.06 -3.53 5.89
CA PHE A 143 15.81 -3.32 4.65
C PHE A 143 16.87 -4.41 4.49
N LEU A 144 16.90 -5.00 3.30
CA LEU A 144 17.66 -6.19 2.97
C LEU A 144 18.62 -5.92 1.80
N PRO A 145 19.77 -6.63 1.74
CA PRO A 145 20.68 -6.53 0.61
C PRO A 145 19.98 -6.72 -0.74
N GLY A 146 20.45 -6.00 -1.75
CA GLY A 146 19.84 -5.99 -3.08
C GLY A 146 18.61 -5.10 -3.18
N ASP A 147 18.52 -4.03 -2.37
CA ASP A 147 17.43 -3.05 -2.41
C ASP A 147 16.04 -3.64 -2.15
N ARG A 148 15.97 -4.62 -1.25
CA ARG A 148 14.73 -5.31 -0.87
C ARG A 148 14.21 -4.81 0.47
N VAL A 149 12.90 -4.93 0.68
CA VAL A 149 12.26 -4.49 1.92
C VAL A 149 11.12 -5.42 2.34
N LYS A 150 10.91 -5.55 3.65
CA LYS A 150 9.75 -6.21 4.25
C LYS A 150 9.13 -5.29 5.30
N ILE A 151 7.80 -5.28 5.40
CA ILE A 151 7.06 -4.58 6.46
C ILE A 151 6.45 -5.59 7.43
N VAL A 152 6.76 -5.41 8.70
CA VAL A 152 6.25 -6.24 9.81
C VAL A 152 5.57 -5.36 10.84
N ILE A 153 4.36 -5.72 11.26
CA ILE A 153 3.76 -5.14 12.45
C ILE A 153 4.24 -5.97 13.63
N GLY A 154 4.94 -5.36 14.58
CA GLY A 154 5.46 -6.08 15.73
C GLY A 154 4.31 -6.67 16.51
N ASN A 155 4.31 -7.98 16.70
CA ASN A 155 3.29 -8.74 17.42
C ASN A 155 3.95 -10.03 17.96
N PRO A 156 3.29 -10.79 18.85
CA PRO A 156 3.90 -11.99 19.45
C PRO A 156 4.40 -13.06 18.46
N ASN A 157 3.86 -13.09 17.23
CA ASN A 157 4.23 -14.05 16.19
C ASN A 157 5.25 -13.49 15.18
N ALA A 158 5.72 -12.25 15.33
CA ALA A 158 6.66 -11.62 14.41
C ALA A 158 8.06 -12.26 14.53
N ARG A 159 8.32 -13.31 13.75
CA ARG A 159 9.54 -14.13 13.82
C ARG A 159 10.81 -13.32 13.56
N ASP A 160 10.74 -12.41 12.59
CA ASP A 160 11.90 -11.59 12.19
C ASP A 160 12.30 -10.54 13.24
N LEU A 161 11.44 -10.32 14.25
CA LEU A 161 11.71 -9.38 15.34
C LEU A 161 12.19 -10.08 16.61
N ALA A 162 12.33 -11.41 16.59
CA ALA A 162 12.90 -12.13 17.71
C ALA A 162 14.37 -11.73 17.92
N ARG A 163 14.82 -11.75 19.19
CA ARG A 163 16.17 -11.28 19.59
C ARG A 163 17.31 -11.89 18.76
N ASP A 164 17.17 -13.17 18.42
CA ASP A 164 18.20 -13.95 17.74
C ASP A 164 17.81 -14.23 16.27
N ALA A 165 16.86 -13.48 15.72
CA ALA A 165 16.45 -13.59 14.32
C ALA A 165 17.53 -13.02 13.38
N GLY A 166 17.85 -13.79 12.34
CA GLY A 166 18.60 -13.31 11.19
C GLY A 166 17.72 -12.48 10.23
N PRO A 167 18.29 -12.01 9.11
CA PRO A 167 17.49 -11.34 8.08
C PRO A 167 16.41 -12.29 7.52
N PRO A 168 15.23 -11.77 7.16
CA PRO A 168 14.23 -12.52 6.40
C PRO A 168 14.84 -13.26 5.20
N SER A 169 14.32 -14.46 4.93
CA SER A 169 14.75 -15.27 3.79
C SER A 169 14.55 -14.52 2.47
N ALA A 170 15.42 -14.78 1.49
CA ALA A 170 15.21 -14.26 0.14
C ALA A 170 13.95 -14.82 -0.55
N SER A 171 13.47 -15.98 -0.11
CA SER A 171 12.22 -16.60 -0.58
C SER A 171 10.98 -16.20 0.21
N ASP A 172 11.11 -15.30 1.19
CA ASP A 172 9.97 -14.83 1.97
C ASP A 172 9.00 -14.05 1.06
N PRO A 173 7.71 -14.45 1.00
CA PRO A 173 6.73 -13.83 0.09
C PRO A 173 6.37 -12.38 0.45
N TYR A 174 6.76 -11.90 1.63
CA TYR A 174 6.55 -10.52 2.07
C TYR A 174 7.77 -9.62 1.82
N VAL A 175 8.87 -10.17 1.30
CA VAL A 175 10.03 -9.41 0.84
C VAL A 175 9.79 -8.94 -0.59
N VAL A 176 9.87 -7.63 -0.80
CA VAL A 176 9.64 -7.00 -2.10
C VAL A 176 10.89 -6.27 -2.58
N GLN A 177 11.14 -6.37 -3.88
CA GLN A 177 12.21 -5.66 -4.57
C GLN A 177 11.86 -4.18 -4.73
N GLY A 178 12.76 -3.30 -4.32
CA GLY A 178 12.72 -1.89 -4.67
C GLY A 178 13.55 -1.57 -5.91
N ALA A 179 13.33 -0.37 -6.43
CA ALA A 179 14.09 0.22 -7.53
C ALA A 179 14.40 1.69 -7.22
N ALA A 180 15.33 2.28 -7.97
CA ALA A 180 15.58 3.71 -7.88
C ALA A 180 14.28 4.48 -8.18
N ASP A 181 13.96 5.47 -7.35
CA ASP A 181 12.77 6.30 -7.52
C ASP A 181 13.15 7.55 -8.33
N GLU A 182 13.08 7.45 -9.67
CA GLU A 182 13.49 8.53 -10.58
C GLU A 182 12.79 9.86 -10.28
N GLU A 183 11.49 9.79 -9.95
CA GLU A 183 10.67 10.94 -9.55
C GLU A 183 11.28 11.66 -8.34
N TRP A 184 11.52 10.92 -7.25
CA TRP A 184 12.07 11.51 -6.03
C TRP A 184 13.55 11.85 -6.13
N ASN A 185 14.31 11.14 -6.94
CA ASN A 185 15.70 11.50 -7.24
C ASN A 185 15.79 12.81 -8.03
N TYR A 186 14.80 13.10 -8.88
CA TYR A 186 14.69 14.37 -9.57
C TYR A 186 14.20 15.50 -8.65
N GLU A 187 13.13 15.26 -7.89
CA GLU A 187 12.46 16.29 -7.09
C GLU A 187 13.15 16.58 -5.76
N TYR A 188 13.74 15.57 -5.13
CA TYR A 188 14.37 15.63 -3.81
C TYR A 188 15.78 15.05 -3.82
N PRO A 189 16.69 15.53 -4.69
CA PRO A 189 18.06 15.03 -4.72
C PRO A 189 18.69 15.11 -3.33
N LYS A 190 19.30 14.00 -2.89
CA LYS A 190 19.89 13.88 -1.54
C LYS A 190 18.93 14.22 -0.39
N GLY A 191 17.61 14.09 -0.62
CA GLY A 191 16.57 14.39 0.36
C GLY A 191 16.17 15.86 0.49
N VAL A 192 16.73 16.76 -0.32
CA VAL A 192 16.39 18.19 -0.31
C VAL A 192 15.63 18.55 -1.57
N LYS A 193 14.51 19.27 -1.43
CA LYS A 193 13.69 19.69 -2.58
C LYS A 193 14.54 20.48 -3.56
N ARG A 194 14.48 20.10 -4.84
CA ARG A 194 15.18 20.77 -5.93
C ARG A 194 14.78 22.25 -5.97
N GLY A 195 15.78 23.11 -6.15
CA GLY A 195 15.60 24.57 -6.11
C GLY A 195 15.63 25.19 -4.71
N LEU A 196 15.80 24.37 -3.66
CA LEU A 196 16.09 24.81 -2.29
C LEU A 196 17.47 24.34 -1.79
N GLN A 197 18.31 23.80 -2.69
CA GLN A 197 19.71 23.43 -2.41
C GLN A 197 20.65 24.62 -2.58
#